data_AF-A0A7S1VQE7-F1
#
_entry.id   AF-A0A7S1VQE7-F1
#
_cell.length_a   1.000
_cell.length_b   1.000
_cell.length_c   1.000
_cell.angle_alpha   90.00
_cell.angle_beta   90.00
_cell.angle_gamma   90.00
#
_symmetry.space_group_name_H-M   'P 1'
#
loop_
_entity.id
_entity.type
_entity.pdbx_description
1 polymer ?
#
loop_
_entity_poly.entity_id
_entity_poly.type
_entity_poly.pdbx_seq_one_letter_code
_entity_poly.pdbx_strand_id
1 'polypeptide(L)'
;IHDDGMGGNGGGAAGTFQTPSLHLCNRLTASSYISSSSSSRRHHHRRLLWLSVFFWATMLKVLPEQWSDWYENNVDTSSDVPSIVGGVMAFASTLAISTFVQGKFLGVSTGSIRPIPSVLGVASVAAASLASHYASLQVAKHQNRVAAYDSTTTTTMQQQDDAFATGPRRGVGTTTATTTNFWSWHTVRICALGVLTFKVFGGRFWAIAPSSYTHLGSFARASLPATSNYATPTERFLIEDLGRKWGCHTCGGSRRRMMLSLFAPSKKSSVVRFHGDHMPPKAVAEQMNRLWWRRLMRRTVKYRFYPQCIHCSKQQG
;
A
#
# COMPACT_ATOMS: atom_id res chain seq x y z
N ILE A 1 3.02 81.01 30.40
CA ILE A 1 4.06 80.92 29.36
C ILE A 1 3.41 80.23 28.18
N HIS A 2 3.05 81.03 27.17
CA HIS A 2 2.56 80.77 25.79
C HIS A 2 1.53 79.65 25.56
N ASP A 3 0.30 79.95 25.12
CA ASP A 3 -0.19 80.57 23.86
C ASP A 3 -0.22 79.62 22.65
N ASP A 4 -1.46 79.39 22.20
CA ASP A 4 -1.98 79.50 20.83
C ASP A 4 -1.69 78.50 19.70
N GLY A 5 -2.77 78.25 18.93
CA GLY A 5 -2.74 77.94 17.49
C GLY A 5 -3.66 76.79 17.06
N MET A 6 -4.98 77.01 16.86
CA MET A 6 -5.62 77.36 15.56
C MET A 6 -5.32 76.38 14.42
N GLY A 7 -6.28 75.57 14.00
CA GLY A 7 -7.01 75.78 12.72
C GLY A 7 -6.51 74.77 11.67
N GLY A 8 -7.25 74.28 10.67
CA GLY A 8 -8.57 74.55 10.12
C GLY A 8 -8.80 73.62 8.92
N ASN A 9 -10.05 73.60 8.46
CA ASN A 9 -10.63 72.78 7.40
C ASN A 9 -9.98 72.90 6.00
N GLY A 10 -10.17 71.84 5.21
CA GLY A 10 -10.22 71.81 3.75
C GLY A 10 -10.14 70.36 3.26
N GLY A 11 -11.09 69.75 2.55
CA GLY A 11 -12.04 70.30 1.59
C GLY A 11 -11.74 69.72 0.21
N GLY A 12 -12.43 68.63 -0.16
CA GLY A 12 -12.79 68.28 -1.53
C GLY A 12 -11.72 67.72 -2.49
N ALA A 13 -11.96 66.48 -2.97
CA ALA A 13 -11.84 66.17 -4.39
C ALA A 13 -12.62 64.88 -4.71
N ALA A 14 -13.68 65.03 -5.50
CA ALA A 14 -14.47 63.96 -6.07
C ALA A 14 -13.62 63.15 -7.07
N GLY A 15 -13.43 61.87 -6.79
CA GLY A 15 -12.79 60.90 -7.69
C GLY A 15 -13.86 60.14 -8.47
N THR A 16 -13.86 60.38 -9.77
CA THR A 16 -14.69 59.80 -10.83
C THR A 16 -14.73 58.27 -10.80
N PHE A 17 -15.94 57.72 -10.75
CA PHE A 17 -16.21 56.28 -10.83
C PHE A 17 -16.08 55.83 -12.29
N GLN A 18 -14.91 55.31 -12.67
CA GLN A 18 -14.72 54.61 -13.95
C GLN A 18 -15.22 53.17 -13.83
N THR A 19 -16.28 52.86 -14.56
CA THR A 19 -16.74 51.49 -14.83
C THR A 19 -15.81 50.81 -15.84
N PRO A 20 -15.25 49.61 -15.56
CA PRO A 20 -14.68 48.81 -16.63
C PRO A 20 -15.74 47.92 -17.27
N SER A 21 -15.89 48.16 -18.57
CA SER A 21 -16.41 47.33 -19.65
C SER A 21 -16.46 45.82 -19.38
N LEU A 22 -17.65 45.25 -19.56
CA LEU A 22 -17.91 43.83 -19.76
C LEU A 22 -17.27 43.37 -21.08
N HIS A 23 -16.03 42.88 -21.01
CA HIS A 23 -15.46 42.08 -22.10
C HIS A 23 -15.87 40.61 -21.94
N LEU A 24 -16.84 40.21 -22.77
CA LEU A 24 -17.01 38.81 -23.19
C LEU A 24 -15.66 38.28 -23.70
N CYS A 25 -15.13 37.24 -23.06
CA CYS A 25 -14.09 36.41 -23.65
C CYS A 25 -14.48 34.93 -23.49
N ASN A 26 -15.24 34.45 -24.48
CA ASN A 26 -15.29 33.04 -24.83
C ASN A 26 -13.94 32.67 -25.46
N ARG A 27 -13.12 31.87 -24.76
CA ARG A 27 -12.16 30.94 -25.39
C ARG A 27 -11.74 29.88 -24.38
N LEU A 28 -12.50 28.78 -24.38
CA LEU A 28 -12.05 27.49 -23.86
C LEU A 28 -10.99 26.96 -24.83
N THR A 29 -9.73 27.22 -24.53
CA THR A 29 -8.60 26.45 -25.10
C THR A 29 -8.04 25.57 -24.00
N ALA A 30 -8.33 24.27 -24.13
CA ALA A 30 -7.66 23.20 -23.44
C ALA A 30 -6.20 23.12 -23.90
N SER A 31 -5.26 23.50 -23.03
CA SER A 31 -3.83 23.12 -23.03
C SER A 31 -3.24 23.88 -21.85
N SER A 32 -2.66 23.31 -20.81
CA SER A 32 -1.42 22.52 -20.84
C SER A 32 -1.22 21.97 -19.43
N TYR A 33 -1.35 20.66 -19.22
CA TYR A 33 -0.91 20.07 -17.95
C TYR A 33 0.58 19.80 -18.04
N ILE A 34 1.30 20.44 -17.13
CA ILE A 34 2.74 20.52 -17.01
C ILE A 34 3.37 19.12 -17.01
N SER A 35 4.15 18.86 -18.07
CA SER A 35 5.19 17.83 -18.10
C SER A 35 6.36 18.33 -17.26
N SER A 36 6.39 17.98 -15.97
CA SER A 36 7.60 18.11 -15.16
C SER A 36 7.88 16.83 -14.36
N SER A 37 9.15 16.42 -14.41
CA SER A 37 9.82 15.39 -13.60
C SER A 37 9.71 13.91 -14.01
N SER A 38 10.27 13.56 -15.16
CA SER A 38 10.63 12.16 -15.49
C SER A 38 11.87 11.66 -14.70
N SER A 39 12.67 12.56 -14.14
CA SER A 39 13.89 12.24 -13.36
C SER A 39 13.58 11.72 -11.93
N SER A 40 12.60 12.30 -11.24
CA SER A 40 12.22 11.89 -9.86
C SER A 40 11.53 10.51 -9.81
N ARG A 41 10.96 10.03 -10.92
CA ARG A 41 10.24 8.75 -11.01
C ARG A 41 11.15 7.51 -10.96
N ARG A 42 12.42 7.61 -11.38
CA ARG A 42 13.35 6.46 -11.39
C ARG A 42 13.83 6.05 -9.99
N HIS A 43 13.91 6.98 -9.04
CA HIS A 43 14.32 6.67 -7.66
C HIS A 43 13.24 5.97 -6.83
N HIS A 44 11.95 6.19 -7.13
CA HIS A 44 10.84 5.51 -6.45
C HIS A 44 10.72 4.02 -6.82
N HIS A 45 11.00 3.67 -8.08
CA HIS A 45 10.98 2.27 -8.52
C HIS A 45 12.06 1.42 -7.86
N ARG A 46 13.29 1.94 -7.78
CA ARG A 46 14.39 1.28 -7.07
C ARG A 46 14.07 1.12 -5.58
N ARG A 47 13.43 2.11 -4.94
CA ARG A 47 13.06 2.02 -3.52
C ARG A 47 11.95 1.02 -3.22
N LEU A 48 10.95 0.84 -4.08
CA LEU A 48 9.89 -0.14 -3.86
C LEU A 48 10.39 -1.59 -4.01
N LEU A 49 11.25 -1.84 -5.01
CA LEU A 49 11.97 -3.12 -5.16
C LEU A 49 12.92 -3.38 -3.99
N TRP A 50 13.66 -2.36 -3.54
CA TRP A 50 14.52 -2.49 -2.37
C TRP A 50 13.72 -2.70 -1.09
N LEU A 51 12.55 -2.08 -0.92
CA LEU A 51 11.72 -2.25 0.26
C LEU A 51 11.05 -3.63 0.31
N SER A 52 10.70 -4.24 -0.82
CA SER A 52 10.25 -5.63 -0.84
C SER A 52 11.40 -6.58 -0.49
N VAL A 53 12.57 -6.43 -1.13
CA VAL A 53 13.75 -7.26 -0.85
C VAL A 53 14.21 -7.10 0.60
N PHE A 54 14.23 -5.89 1.15
CA PHE A 54 14.64 -5.63 2.52
C PHE A 54 13.60 -6.10 3.53
N PHE A 55 12.29 -5.90 3.28
CA PHE A 55 11.23 -6.45 4.13
C PHE A 55 11.34 -7.98 4.25
N TRP A 56 11.67 -8.67 3.16
CA TRP A 56 11.91 -10.11 3.13
C TRP A 56 13.23 -10.53 3.80
N ALA A 57 14.33 -9.82 3.55
CA ALA A 57 15.60 -10.06 4.24
C ALA A 57 15.52 -9.80 5.76
N THR A 58 14.62 -8.90 6.19
CA THR A 58 14.39 -8.63 7.62
C THR A 58 13.46 -9.69 8.22
N MET A 59 12.43 -10.14 7.51
CA MET A 59 11.58 -11.26 7.97
C MET A 59 12.36 -12.57 8.10
N LEU A 60 13.30 -12.84 7.18
CA LEU A 60 14.21 -13.99 7.27
C LEU A 60 15.26 -13.87 8.39
N LYS A 61 15.49 -12.67 8.94
CA LYS A 61 16.42 -12.42 10.05
C LYS A 61 15.74 -12.18 11.40
N VAL A 62 14.42 -12.00 11.43
CA VAL A 62 13.62 -11.68 12.63
C VAL A 62 12.85 -12.91 13.15
N LEU A 63 13.04 -14.08 12.55
CA LEU A 63 12.74 -15.34 13.25
C LEU A 63 13.86 -15.57 14.28
N PRO A 64 13.56 -15.51 15.59
CA PRO A 64 14.58 -15.60 16.64
C PRO A 64 15.26 -16.99 16.63
N GLU A 65 16.47 -17.10 17.17
CA GLU A 65 17.17 -18.38 17.43
C GLU A 65 16.29 -19.37 18.23
N GLN A 66 15.37 -18.88 19.06
CA GLN A 66 14.39 -19.74 19.74
C GLN A 66 13.39 -20.42 18.78
N TRP A 67 13.19 -19.87 17.58
CA TRP A 67 12.38 -20.51 16.54
C TRP A 67 13.18 -21.60 15.81
N SER A 68 14.50 -21.46 15.62
CA SER A 68 15.29 -22.57 15.05
C SER A 68 15.35 -23.75 16.01
N ASP A 69 15.54 -23.51 17.30
CA ASP A 69 15.63 -24.60 18.28
C ASP A 69 14.28 -25.29 18.52
N TRP A 70 13.16 -24.55 18.49
CA TRP A 70 11.82 -25.15 18.56
C TRP A 70 11.46 -25.89 17.27
N TYR A 71 11.91 -25.38 16.12
CA TYR A 71 11.66 -25.93 14.78
C TYR A 71 12.50 -27.19 14.48
N GLU A 72 13.77 -27.22 14.90
CA GLU A 72 14.64 -28.40 14.74
C GLU A 72 14.20 -29.56 15.64
N ASN A 73 13.63 -29.29 16.81
CA ASN A 73 13.32 -30.33 17.80
C ASN A 73 11.88 -30.87 17.76
N ASN A 74 10.93 -30.19 17.12
CA ASN A 74 9.50 -30.58 17.19
C ASN A 74 8.85 -30.86 15.85
N VAL A 75 9.59 -30.78 14.74
CA VAL A 75 8.94 -30.89 13.45
C VAL A 75 9.75 -31.63 12.39
N ASP A 76 9.28 -32.84 12.07
CA ASP A 76 9.42 -33.45 10.75
C ASP A 76 8.78 -32.61 9.61
N THR A 77 8.29 -31.39 9.89
CA THR A 77 7.76 -30.42 8.90
C THR A 77 8.81 -29.61 8.16
N SER A 78 10.10 -29.99 8.24
CA SER A 78 11.13 -29.43 7.34
C SER A 78 10.71 -29.51 5.87
N SER A 79 9.89 -30.51 5.53
CA SER A 79 9.32 -30.71 4.21
C SER A 79 8.26 -29.67 3.80
N ASP A 80 7.50 -29.06 4.72
CA ASP A 80 6.40 -28.16 4.33
C ASP A 80 6.78 -26.68 4.25
N VAL A 81 7.83 -26.26 4.97
CA VAL A 81 8.23 -24.85 5.02
C VAL A 81 8.56 -24.25 3.66
N PRO A 82 9.30 -24.91 2.76
CA PRO A 82 9.55 -24.36 1.43
C PRO A 82 8.25 -24.10 0.64
N SER A 83 7.23 -24.96 0.79
CA SER A 83 5.93 -24.79 0.15
C SER A 83 5.17 -23.59 0.70
N ILE A 84 5.18 -23.40 2.02
CA ILE A 84 4.58 -22.24 2.68
C ILE A 84 5.29 -20.96 2.23
N VAL A 85 6.61 -20.92 2.29
CA VAL A 85 7.42 -19.76 1.88
C VAL A 85 7.16 -19.41 0.42
N GLY A 86 7.14 -20.40 -0.47
CA GLY A 86 6.81 -20.21 -1.89
C GLY A 86 5.43 -19.56 -2.10
N GLY A 87 4.42 -20.05 -1.36
CA GLY A 87 3.07 -19.49 -1.39
C GLY A 87 3.01 -18.04 -0.90
N VAL A 88 3.62 -17.72 0.26
CA VAL A 88 3.61 -16.35 0.81
C VAL A 88 4.35 -15.38 -0.13
N MET A 89 5.49 -15.79 -0.70
CA MET A 89 6.24 -14.99 -1.66
C MET A 89 5.44 -14.68 -2.92
N ALA A 90 4.75 -15.70 -3.47
CA ALA A 90 3.89 -15.52 -4.63
C ALA A 90 2.72 -14.59 -4.30
N PHE A 91 2.04 -14.78 -3.16
CA PHE A 91 0.94 -13.91 -2.71
C PHE A 91 1.37 -12.44 -2.65
N ALA A 92 2.48 -12.15 -1.94
CA ALA A 92 2.98 -10.80 -1.75
C ALA A 92 3.40 -10.15 -3.08
N SER A 93 4.04 -10.91 -3.97
CA SER A 93 4.47 -10.46 -5.28
C SER A 93 3.27 -10.12 -6.18
N THR A 94 2.25 -10.97 -6.20
CA THR A 94 1.02 -10.73 -6.97
C THR A 94 0.30 -9.47 -6.49
N LEU A 95 0.19 -9.23 -5.17
CA LEU A 95 -0.39 -8.00 -4.65
C LEU A 95 0.44 -6.76 -5.05
N ALA A 96 1.77 -6.82 -4.94
CA ALA A 96 2.63 -5.71 -5.33
C ALA A 96 2.51 -5.35 -6.82
N ILE A 97 2.50 -6.37 -7.69
CA ILE A 97 2.27 -6.20 -9.13
C ILE A 97 0.88 -5.62 -9.37
N SER A 98 -0.14 -6.10 -8.67
CA SER A 98 -1.51 -5.59 -8.83
C SER A 98 -1.62 -4.12 -8.44
N THR A 99 -1.05 -3.70 -7.31
CA THR A 99 -1.01 -2.29 -6.90
C THR A 99 -0.29 -1.43 -7.94
N PHE A 100 0.83 -1.92 -8.49
CA PHE A 100 1.57 -1.22 -9.55
C PHE A 100 0.72 -1.04 -10.80
N VAL A 101 0.05 -2.11 -11.26
CA VAL A 101 -0.80 -2.09 -12.46
C VAL A 101 -1.99 -1.16 -12.29
N GLN A 102 -2.65 -1.21 -11.13
CA GLN A 102 -3.76 -0.33 -10.80
C GLN A 102 -3.37 1.15 -10.90
N GLY A 103 -2.20 1.52 -10.35
CA GLY A 103 -1.74 2.90 -10.39
C GLY A 103 -1.24 3.37 -11.75
N LYS A 104 -0.48 2.51 -12.46
CA LYS A 104 0.23 2.92 -13.68
C LYS A 104 -0.60 2.79 -14.94
N PHE A 105 -1.34 1.70 -15.08
CA PHE A 105 -2.07 1.40 -16.31
C PHE A 105 -3.54 1.74 -16.18
N LEU A 106 -4.15 1.50 -15.01
CA LEU A 106 -5.58 1.74 -14.82
C LEU A 106 -5.91 3.13 -14.26
N GLY A 107 -4.91 3.87 -13.75
CA GLY A 107 -5.14 5.15 -13.08
C GLY A 107 -6.04 5.02 -11.83
N VAL A 108 -6.17 3.82 -11.28
CA VAL A 108 -6.99 3.55 -10.10
C VAL A 108 -6.17 3.78 -8.84
N SER A 109 -6.76 4.51 -7.89
CA SER A 109 -6.17 4.80 -6.58
C SER A 109 -7.22 4.66 -5.49
N THR A 110 -6.83 4.81 -4.22
CA THR A 110 -7.78 4.90 -3.09
C THR A 110 -8.82 6.01 -3.24
N GLY A 111 -8.55 6.99 -4.12
CA GLY A 111 -9.44 8.11 -4.43
C GLY A 111 -10.42 7.86 -5.57
N SER A 112 -10.28 6.76 -6.33
CA SER A 112 -11.20 6.47 -7.43
C SER A 112 -12.62 6.24 -6.93
N ILE A 113 -13.58 6.46 -7.82
CA ILE A 113 -15.01 6.34 -7.53
C ILE A 113 -15.31 4.96 -6.94
N ARG A 114 -15.96 4.93 -5.77
CA ARG A 114 -16.41 3.67 -5.16
C ARG A 114 -17.49 3.04 -6.04
N PRO A 115 -17.46 1.72 -6.27
CA PRO A 115 -16.70 0.71 -5.53
C PRO A 115 -15.38 0.25 -6.19
N ILE A 116 -14.89 0.93 -7.24
CA ILE A 116 -13.82 0.42 -8.13
C ILE A 116 -12.58 -0.07 -7.36
N PRO A 117 -11.96 0.69 -6.42
CA PRO A 117 -10.78 0.21 -5.70
C PRO A 117 -11.03 -1.04 -4.86
N SER A 118 -12.25 -1.22 -4.36
CA SER A 118 -12.60 -2.39 -3.55
C SER A 118 -12.77 -3.63 -4.41
N VAL A 119 -13.43 -3.50 -5.56
CA VAL A 119 -13.62 -4.61 -6.52
C VAL A 119 -12.26 -5.09 -7.04
N LEU A 120 -11.40 -4.16 -7.46
CA LEU A 120 -10.05 -4.51 -7.88
C LEU A 120 -9.25 -5.13 -6.75
N GLY A 121 -9.35 -4.62 -5.52
CA GLY A 121 -8.71 -5.22 -4.35
C GLY A 121 -9.16 -6.66 -4.08
N VAL A 122 -10.45 -6.98 -4.21
CA VAL A 122 -10.95 -8.37 -4.07
C VAL A 122 -10.36 -9.25 -5.16
N ALA A 123 -10.37 -8.79 -6.42
CA ALA A 123 -9.79 -9.51 -7.54
C ALA A 123 -8.28 -9.75 -7.35
N SER A 124 -7.54 -8.75 -6.84
CA SER A 124 -6.11 -8.88 -6.52
C SER A 124 -5.86 -9.95 -5.47
N VAL A 125 -6.65 -9.99 -4.40
CA VAL A 125 -6.50 -11.00 -3.34
C VAL A 125 -6.82 -12.39 -3.88
N ALA A 126 -7.90 -12.56 -4.64
CA ALA A 126 -8.25 -13.83 -5.25
C ALA A 126 -7.13 -14.34 -6.17
N ALA A 127 -6.61 -13.47 -7.05
CA ALA A 127 -5.48 -13.79 -7.92
C ALA A 127 -4.21 -14.14 -7.14
N ALA A 128 -3.90 -13.40 -6.08
CA ALA A 128 -2.76 -13.65 -5.22
C ALA A 128 -2.89 -14.98 -4.46
N SER A 129 -4.10 -15.34 -4.00
CA SER A 129 -4.37 -16.63 -3.34
C SER A 129 -4.23 -17.80 -4.30
N LEU A 130 -4.68 -17.64 -5.55
CA LEU A 130 -4.48 -18.65 -6.58
C LEU A 130 -3.00 -18.83 -6.92
N ALA A 131 -2.27 -17.73 -7.12
CA ALA A 131 -0.83 -17.76 -7.37
C ALA A 131 -0.04 -18.41 -6.21
N SER A 132 -0.40 -18.06 -4.97
CA SER A 132 0.14 -18.67 -3.76
C SER A 132 -0.06 -20.19 -3.75
N HIS A 133 -1.28 -20.65 -3.99
CA HIS A 133 -1.59 -22.07 -4.02
C HIS A 133 -0.79 -22.81 -5.10
N TYR A 134 -0.72 -22.28 -6.32
CA TYR A 134 0.07 -22.90 -7.38
C TYR A 134 1.56 -22.95 -7.06
N ALA A 135 2.11 -21.87 -6.48
CA ALA A 135 3.51 -21.85 -6.05
C ALA A 135 3.77 -22.94 -5.00
N SER A 136 2.93 -23.04 -3.97
CA SER A 136 3.03 -24.08 -2.93
C SER A 136 2.98 -25.50 -3.52
N LEU A 137 2.07 -25.76 -4.46
CA LEU A 137 1.98 -27.06 -5.13
C LEU A 137 3.24 -27.38 -5.95
N GLN A 138 3.83 -26.41 -6.63
CA GLN A 138 5.03 -26.65 -7.44
C GLN A 138 6.25 -26.93 -6.56
N VAL A 139 6.39 -26.23 -5.43
CA VAL A 139 7.47 -26.52 -4.47
C VAL A 139 7.30 -27.91 -3.88
N ALA A 140 6.08 -28.29 -3.45
CA ALA A 140 5.83 -29.63 -2.92
C ALA A 140 6.12 -30.73 -3.96
N LYS A 141 5.71 -30.53 -5.22
CA LYS A 141 6.05 -31.46 -6.31
C LYS A 141 7.55 -31.58 -6.54
N HIS A 142 8.28 -30.48 -6.45
CA HIS A 142 9.73 -30.50 -6.59
C HIS A 142 10.39 -31.26 -5.43
N GLN A 143 9.96 -31.02 -4.20
CA GLN A 143 10.47 -31.74 -3.01
C GLN A 143 10.23 -33.24 -3.11
N ASN A 144 9.04 -33.67 -3.54
CA ASN A 144 8.75 -35.10 -3.74
C ASN A 144 9.64 -35.73 -4.82
N ARG A 145 10.01 -34.98 -5.87
CA ARG A 145 10.95 -35.46 -6.90
C ARG A 145 12.36 -35.62 -6.35
N VAL A 146 12.82 -34.67 -5.53
CA VAL A 146 14.14 -34.74 -4.90
C VAL A 146 14.19 -35.94 -3.92
N ALA A 147 13.19 -36.08 -3.05
CA ALA A 147 13.11 -37.21 -2.11
C ALA A 147 13.06 -38.58 -2.81
N ALA A 148 12.35 -38.68 -3.95
CA ALA A 148 12.31 -39.89 -4.75
C ALA A 148 13.66 -40.22 -5.40
N TYR A 149 14.41 -39.19 -5.83
CA TYR A 149 15.76 -39.36 -6.37
C TYR A 149 16.75 -39.84 -5.30
N ASP A 150 16.67 -39.27 -4.10
CA ASP A 150 17.52 -39.66 -2.97
C ASP A 150 17.24 -41.10 -2.55
N SER A 151 15.95 -41.48 -2.44
CA SER A 151 15.55 -42.86 -2.11
C SER A 151 16.03 -43.87 -3.14
N THR A 152 15.89 -43.54 -4.43
CA THR A 152 16.35 -44.42 -5.53
C THR A 152 17.85 -44.60 -5.47
N THR A 153 18.60 -43.54 -5.17
CA THR A 153 20.07 -43.60 -5.08
C THR A 153 20.51 -44.55 -3.96
N THR A 154 19.91 -44.45 -2.77
CA THR A 154 20.20 -45.34 -1.65
C THR A 154 19.82 -46.79 -1.97
N THR A 155 18.65 -47.03 -2.57
CA THR A 155 18.25 -48.38 -2.97
C THR A 155 19.15 -48.93 -4.07
N THR A 156 19.58 -48.15 -5.07
CA THR A 156 20.50 -48.67 -6.10
C THR A 156 21.85 -49.04 -5.54
N MET A 157 22.38 -48.33 -4.53
CA MET A 157 23.63 -48.75 -3.89
C MET A 157 23.45 -50.06 -3.13
N GLN A 158 22.35 -50.22 -2.40
CA GLN A 158 22.06 -51.45 -1.66
C GLN A 158 21.68 -52.63 -2.58
N GLN A 159 20.99 -52.34 -3.69
CA GLN A 159 20.59 -53.33 -4.68
C GLN A 159 21.73 -53.67 -5.64
N GLN A 160 22.81 -52.88 -5.73
CA GLN A 160 24.03 -53.29 -6.45
C GLN A 160 24.78 -54.38 -5.68
N ASP A 161 24.68 -54.39 -4.35
CA ASP A 161 25.17 -55.49 -3.50
C ASP A 161 24.30 -56.76 -3.67
N ASP A 162 22.97 -56.60 -3.82
CA ASP A 162 22.04 -57.73 -3.97
C ASP A 162 21.83 -58.23 -5.43
N ALA A 163 21.96 -57.37 -6.45
CA ALA A 163 21.75 -57.71 -7.86
C ALA A 163 22.92 -58.45 -8.51
N PHE A 164 24.03 -58.65 -7.79
CA PHE A 164 24.96 -59.73 -8.12
C PHE A 164 24.28 -61.12 -7.98
N ALA A 165 23.20 -61.24 -7.20
CA ALA A 165 22.54 -62.52 -6.93
C ALA A 165 21.29 -62.82 -7.77
N THR A 166 20.55 -61.84 -8.31
CA THR A 166 19.27 -62.12 -9.00
C THR A 166 18.94 -61.15 -10.16
N GLY A 167 18.57 -61.72 -11.31
CA GLY A 167 18.44 -61.05 -12.61
C GLY A 167 17.19 -60.16 -12.82
N PRO A 168 17.07 -59.50 -13.99
CA PRO A 168 16.33 -58.24 -14.10
C PRO A 168 14.87 -58.38 -14.58
N ARG A 169 13.96 -57.66 -13.90
CA ARG A 169 12.59 -57.36 -14.39
C ARG A 169 12.37 -55.85 -14.51
N ARG A 170 12.10 -55.39 -15.74
CA ARG A 170 11.72 -54.00 -16.07
C ARG A 170 10.20 -53.89 -16.15
N GLY A 171 9.59 -53.14 -15.23
CA GLY A 171 8.20 -52.70 -15.32
C GLY A 171 8.16 -51.21 -15.67
N VAL A 172 7.71 -50.87 -16.88
CA VAL A 172 7.52 -49.48 -17.34
C VAL A 172 6.17 -49.00 -16.85
N GLY A 173 6.16 -48.10 -15.86
CA GLY A 173 4.95 -47.46 -15.35
C GLY A 173 4.52 -46.28 -16.22
N THR A 174 3.36 -46.39 -16.85
CA THR A 174 2.70 -45.34 -17.65
C THR A 174 2.14 -44.27 -16.72
N THR A 175 2.65 -43.03 -16.81
CA THR A 175 2.12 -41.89 -16.06
C THR A 175 1.02 -41.19 -16.87
N THR A 176 -0.23 -41.38 -16.46
CA THR A 176 -1.39 -40.71 -17.06
C THR A 176 -1.40 -39.23 -16.66
N ALA A 177 -1.24 -38.34 -17.63
CA ALA A 177 -1.30 -36.90 -17.41
C ALA A 177 -2.76 -36.46 -17.16
N THR A 178 -3.13 -36.28 -15.89
CA THR A 178 -4.44 -35.74 -15.51
C THR A 178 -4.54 -34.27 -15.92
N THR A 179 -5.32 -33.98 -16.95
CA THR A 179 -5.69 -32.62 -17.37
C THR A 179 -6.56 -31.98 -16.29
N THR A 180 -6.00 -31.08 -15.49
CA THR A 180 -6.76 -30.34 -14.48
C THR A 180 -7.49 -29.17 -15.12
N ASN A 181 -8.82 -29.20 -15.08
CA ASN A 181 -9.65 -28.08 -15.52
C ASN A 181 -9.36 -26.83 -14.67
N PHE A 182 -8.98 -25.73 -15.32
CA PHE A 182 -8.64 -24.45 -14.68
C PHE A 182 -9.77 -23.90 -13.78
N TRP A 183 -11.02 -24.19 -14.14
CA TRP A 183 -12.25 -23.83 -13.42
C TRP A 183 -12.74 -24.90 -12.43
N SER A 184 -11.82 -25.67 -11.85
CA SER A 184 -12.18 -26.62 -10.80
C SER A 184 -12.85 -25.90 -9.61
N TRP A 185 -13.83 -26.55 -8.96
CA TRP A 185 -14.40 -26.09 -7.70
C TRP A 185 -13.34 -25.81 -6.62
N HIS A 186 -12.21 -26.50 -6.70
CA HIS A 186 -11.04 -26.28 -5.87
C HIS A 186 -10.47 -24.86 -6.02
N THR A 187 -10.32 -24.38 -7.26
CA THR A 187 -9.87 -23.01 -7.57
C THR A 187 -10.77 -21.95 -6.90
N VAL A 188 -12.10 -22.13 -7.02
CA VAL A 188 -13.08 -21.20 -6.42
C VAL A 188 -12.96 -21.19 -4.89
N ARG A 189 -12.82 -22.36 -4.26
CA ARG A 189 -12.65 -22.49 -2.81
C ARG A 189 -11.39 -21.78 -2.31
N ILE A 190 -10.26 -21.92 -3.00
CA ILE A 190 -9.00 -21.24 -2.65
C ILE A 190 -9.16 -19.73 -2.71
N CYS A 191 -9.76 -19.21 -3.79
CA CYS A 191 -10.01 -17.77 -3.91
C CYS A 191 -10.92 -17.25 -2.79
N ALA A 192 -12.01 -17.98 -2.48
CA ALA A 192 -12.93 -17.61 -1.42
C ALA A 192 -12.26 -17.61 -0.04
N LEU A 193 -11.50 -18.65 0.29
CA LEU A 193 -10.74 -18.75 1.55
C LEU A 193 -9.69 -17.64 1.66
N GLY A 194 -9.02 -17.30 0.56
CA GLY A 194 -8.05 -16.22 0.50
C GLY A 194 -8.65 -14.85 0.79
N VAL A 195 -9.78 -14.54 0.15
CA VAL A 195 -10.54 -13.30 0.37
C VAL A 195 -11.07 -13.21 1.80
N LEU A 196 -11.62 -14.30 2.32
CA LEU A 196 -12.12 -14.38 3.69
C LEU A 196 -10.98 -14.19 4.69
N THR A 197 -9.88 -14.91 4.52
CA THR A 197 -8.68 -14.81 5.36
C THR A 197 -8.16 -13.37 5.38
N PHE A 198 -7.97 -12.75 4.21
CA PHE A 198 -7.52 -11.37 4.11
C PHE A 198 -8.44 -10.41 4.89
N LYS A 199 -9.76 -10.64 4.82
CA LYS A 199 -10.75 -9.82 5.54
C LYS A 199 -10.70 -10.04 7.05
N VAL A 200 -10.60 -11.27 7.51
CA VAL A 200 -10.51 -11.65 8.94
C VAL A 200 -9.28 -11.04 9.59
N PHE A 201 -8.14 -11.00 8.89
CA PHE A 201 -6.92 -10.35 9.36
C PHE A 201 -6.94 -8.80 9.26
N GLY A 202 -8.13 -8.20 9.11
CA GLY A 202 -8.31 -6.75 9.08
C GLY A 202 -7.90 -6.09 7.77
N GLY A 203 -7.72 -6.89 6.71
CA GLY A 203 -7.46 -6.40 5.37
C GLY A 203 -8.60 -5.54 4.84
N ARG A 204 -8.23 -4.48 4.11
CA ARG A 204 -9.18 -3.55 3.48
C ARG A 204 -8.93 -3.59 1.98
N PHE A 205 -9.85 -4.13 1.19
CA PHE A 205 -9.64 -4.32 -0.26
C PHE A 205 -9.27 -3.02 -0.98
N TRP A 206 -9.94 -1.92 -0.65
CA TRP A 206 -9.63 -0.59 -1.20
C TRP A 206 -8.20 -0.07 -0.90
N ALA A 207 -7.51 -0.64 0.08
CA ALA A 207 -6.18 -0.22 0.51
C ALA A 207 -5.07 -0.93 -0.27
N ILE A 208 -5.44 -1.89 -1.13
CA ILE A 208 -4.54 -2.52 -2.11
C ILE A 208 -4.26 -1.56 -3.26
N ALA A 209 -5.24 -0.70 -3.60
CA ALA A 209 -5.03 0.37 -4.57
C ALA A 209 -3.97 1.36 -4.04
N PRO A 210 -3.16 1.95 -4.94
CA PRO A 210 -2.17 2.94 -4.54
C PRO A 210 -2.85 4.14 -3.87
N SER A 211 -2.22 4.71 -2.85
CA SER A 211 -2.76 5.87 -2.15
C SER A 211 -2.83 7.08 -3.08
N SER A 212 -3.98 7.76 -3.07
CA SER A 212 -4.11 9.09 -3.68
C SER A 212 -3.72 10.18 -2.68
N TYR A 213 -3.15 11.26 -3.18
CA TYR A 213 -2.85 12.47 -2.41
C TYR A 213 -4.05 13.39 -2.23
N THR A 214 -5.09 13.25 -3.05
CA THR A 214 -6.28 14.11 -3.03
C THR A 214 -7.44 13.48 -2.26
N HIS A 215 -7.28 12.24 -1.82
CA HIS A 215 -8.27 11.48 -1.10
C HIS A 215 -7.66 10.83 0.13
N LEU A 216 -8.53 10.24 0.94
CA LEU A 216 -8.12 9.47 2.08
C LEU A 216 -7.13 8.37 1.68
N GLY A 217 -5.90 8.46 2.19
CA GLY A 217 -4.87 7.47 1.93
C GLY A 217 -5.21 6.09 2.50
N SER A 218 -4.58 5.04 1.96
CA SER A 218 -4.82 3.64 2.32
C SER A 218 -4.54 3.32 3.79
N PHE A 219 -3.75 4.15 4.47
CA PHE A 219 -3.34 3.98 5.87
C PHE A 219 -4.08 4.91 6.84
N ALA A 220 -5.11 5.63 6.39
CA ALA A 220 -5.90 6.49 7.25
C ALA A 220 -6.72 5.67 8.28
N ARG A 221 -6.42 5.86 9.57
CA ARG A 221 -7.09 5.17 10.68
C ARG A 221 -7.80 6.10 11.64
N ALA A 222 -7.16 7.21 12.00
CA ALA A 222 -7.68 8.20 12.93
C ALA A 222 -7.52 9.62 12.33
N SER A 223 -8.36 10.54 12.77
CA SER A 223 -8.37 11.93 12.34
C SER A 223 -8.94 12.85 13.39
N LEU A 224 -8.56 14.11 13.31
CA LEU A 224 -9.14 15.18 14.11
C LEU A 224 -10.13 15.98 13.26
N PRO A 225 -11.22 16.51 13.85
CA PRO A 225 -12.04 17.50 13.16
C PRO A 225 -11.15 18.69 12.80
N ALA A 226 -11.35 19.25 11.61
CA ALA A 226 -10.59 20.40 11.14
C ALA A 226 -11.53 21.54 10.76
N THR A 227 -11.05 22.76 10.93
CA THR A 227 -11.62 23.94 10.30
C THR A 227 -10.97 24.16 8.93
N SER A 228 -11.43 25.16 8.18
CA SER A 228 -10.76 25.60 6.95
C SER A 228 -9.39 26.23 7.21
N ASN A 229 -9.04 26.55 8.45
CA ASN A 229 -7.76 27.14 8.83
C ASN A 229 -6.67 26.07 9.00
N TYR A 230 -5.42 26.51 9.04
CA TYR A 230 -4.30 25.63 9.40
C TYR A 230 -4.46 25.10 10.82
N ALA A 231 -3.90 23.92 11.08
CA ALA A 231 -3.93 23.31 12.40
C ALA A 231 -3.29 24.24 13.45
N THR A 232 -4.00 24.47 14.55
CA THR A 232 -3.51 25.21 15.72
C THR A 232 -2.33 24.46 16.38
N PRO A 233 -1.53 25.09 17.25
CA PRO A 233 -0.44 24.39 17.95
C PRO A 233 -0.91 23.16 18.74
N THR A 234 -2.08 23.24 19.40
CA THR A 234 -2.67 22.11 20.13
C THR A 234 -3.14 21.01 19.18
N GLU A 235 -3.78 21.35 18.06
CA GLU A 235 -4.15 20.38 17.03
C GLU A 235 -2.91 19.71 16.43
N ARG A 236 -1.84 20.46 16.14
CA ARG A 236 -0.57 19.90 15.63
C ARG A 236 0.00 18.88 16.59
N PHE A 237 0.02 19.16 17.88
CA PHE A 237 0.46 18.21 18.90
C PHE A 237 -0.36 16.91 18.87
N LEU A 238 -1.69 17.02 18.81
CA LEU A 238 -2.58 15.85 18.70
C LEU A 238 -2.38 15.09 17.38
N ILE A 239 -2.13 15.78 16.27
CA ILE A 239 -1.84 15.16 14.97
C ILE A 239 -0.52 14.41 15.02
N GLU A 240 0.50 14.96 15.68
CA GLU A 240 1.76 14.28 15.89
C GLU A 240 1.58 13.01 16.73
N ASP A 241 0.81 13.05 17.80
CA ASP A 241 0.50 11.88 18.61
C ASP A 241 -0.24 10.79 17.79
N LEU A 242 -1.27 11.18 17.03
CA LEU A 242 -1.96 10.29 16.10
C LEU A 242 -1.01 9.70 15.05
N GLY A 243 -0.07 10.51 14.54
CA GLY A 243 0.96 10.09 13.59
C GLY A 243 1.96 9.11 14.20
N ARG A 244 2.35 9.28 15.47
CA ARG A 244 3.19 8.31 16.19
C ARG A 244 2.46 6.98 16.40
N LYS A 245 1.17 7.02 16.77
CA LYS A 245 0.35 5.82 17.06
C LYS A 245 -0.08 5.03 15.81
N TRP A 246 -0.52 5.72 14.77
CA TRP A 246 -1.15 5.11 13.59
C TRP A 246 -0.32 5.24 12.31
N GLY A 247 0.57 6.22 12.26
CA GLY A 247 1.41 6.51 11.10
C GLY A 247 0.82 7.47 10.08
N CYS A 248 1.65 7.80 9.09
CA CYS A 248 1.23 8.64 7.97
C CYS A 248 0.04 7.99 7.24
N HIS A 249 -1.04 8.74 7.06
CA HIS A 249 -2.25 8.24 6.43
C HIS A 249 -2.07 7.89 4.94
N THR A 250 -1.07 8.48 4.26
CA THR A 250 -0.77 8.24 2.84
C THR A 250 0.15 7.03 2.62
N CYS A 251 1.25 6.90 3.38
CA CYS A 251 2.28 5.88 3.14
C CYS A 251 2.47 4.87 4.29
N GLY A 252 1.79 5.06 5.43
CA GLY A 252 2.00 4.26 6.64
C GLY A 252 3.34 4.51 7.34
N GLY A 253 4.13 5.48 6.87
CA GLY A 253 5.44 5.85 7.41
C GLY A 253 5.33 6.45 8.81
N SER A 254 5.55 5.61 9.83
CA SER A 254 5.78 5.91 11.26
C SER A 254 5.95 4.59 12.00
N ARG A 255 5.01 3.67 11.74
CA ARG A 255 4.90 2.38 12.42
C ARG A 255 6.01 1.40 12.05
N ARG A 256 6.48 1.42 10.80
CA ARG A 256 7.60 0.57 10.33
C ARG A 256 8.94 0.95 10.97
N ARG A 257 9.14 2.22 11.33
CA ARG A 257 10.42 2.68 11.89
C ARG A 257 10.52 2.35 13.39
N MET A 258 9.41 2.33 14.13
CA MET A 258 9.38 1.87 15.54
C MET A 258 9.70 0.38 15.69
N MET A 259 9.12 -0.48 14.85
CA MET A 259 9.38 -1.92 14.95
C MET A 259 10.84 -2.24 14.61
N LEU A 260 11.44 -1.53 13.65
CA LEU A 260 12.85 -1.69 13.32
C LEU A 260 13.79 -1.11 14.39
N SER A 261 13.38 -0.05 15.11
CA SER A 261 14.19 0.53 16.19
C SER A 261 14.27 -0.34 17.44
N LEU A 262 13.36 -1.30 17.62
CA LEU A 262 13.46 -2.28 18.71
C LEU A 262 14.63 -3.25 18.51
N PHE A 263 15.02 -3.51 17.25
CA PHE A 263 16.08 -4.48 16.92
C PHE A 263 17.39 -3.84 16.46
N ALA A 264 17.39 -2.53 16.18
CA ALA A 264 18.59 -1.78 15.83
C ALA A 264 18.56 -0.41 16.52
N PRO A 265 19.15 -0.28 17.74
CA PRO A 265 19.26 0.99 18.44
C PRO A 265 20.25 1.91 17.71
N SER A 266 19.81 2.53 16.62
CA SER A 266 20.59 3.56 15.95
C SER A 266 20.53 4.85 16.76
N LYS A 267 21.70 5.34 17.20
CA LYS A 267 21.90 6.49 18.11
C LYS A 267 21.40 7.86 17.59
N LYS A 268 20.71 7.94 16.46
CA LYS A 268 20.11 9.18 15.92
C LYS A 268 18.81 8.88 15.15
N SER A 269 17.81 8.31 15.82
CA SER A 269 16.45 8.27 15.26
C SER A 269 15.91 9.70 15.17
N SER A 270 15.99 10.31 13.98
CA SER A 270 15.28 11.55 13.70
C SER A 270 13.79 11.35 14.00
N VAL A 271 13.29 12.10 15.00
CA VAL A 271 11.87 12.11 15.37
C VAL A 271 11.06 12.40 14.11
N VAL A 272 10.24 11.45 13.68
CA VAL A 272 9.38 11.63 12.51
C VAL A 272 8.33 12.66 12.87
N ARG A 273 8.40 13.84 12.25
CA ARG A 273 7.38 14.89 12.40
C ARG A 273 6.21 14.64 11.46
N PHE A 274 5.01 14.95 11.94
CA PHE A 274 3.76 14.84 11.19
C PHE A 274 3.12 16.20 11.02
N HIS A 275 2.53 16.42 9.86
CA HIS A 275 1.70 17.57 9.55
C HIS A 275 0.24 17.14 9.44
N GLY A 276 -0.67 18.09 9.67
CA GLY A 276 -2.09 17.91 9.45
C GLY A 276 -2.44 18.11 7.99
N ASP A 277 -2.68 17.02 7.27
CA ASP A 277 -3.21 17.09 5.91
C ASP A 277 -4.73 17.26 5.96
N HIS A 278 -5.25 18.24 5.22
CA HIS A 278 -6.68 18.54 5.13
C HIS A 278 -7.35 17.56 4.17
N MET A 279 -8.27 16.75 4.67
CA MET A 279 -9.10 15.88 3.83
C MET A 279 -10.59 16.25 3.94
N PRO A 280 -11.26 16.57 2.82
CA PRO A 280 -10.68 16.77 1.47
C PRO A 280 -9.81 18.04 1.40
N PRO A 281 -8.92 18.17 0.39
CA PRO A 281 -8.13 19.38 0.17
C PRO A 281 -9.04 20.61 0.01
N LYS A 282 -8.59 21.79 0.46
CA LYS A 282 -9.43 23.01 0.50
C LYS A 282 -10.04 23.36 -0.86
N ALA A 283 -9.25 23.33 -1.93
CA ALA A 283 -9.74 23.59 -3.29
C ALA A 283 -10.86 22.63 -3.71
N VAL A 284 -10.73 21.33 -3.36
CA VAL A 284 -11.76 20.32 -3.65
C VAL A 284 -13.02 20.58 -2.81
N ALA A 285 -12.86 20.92 -1.53
CA ALA A 285 -13.98 21.24 -0.66
C ALA A 285 -14.73 22.50 -1.11
N GLU A 286 -14.02 23.53 -1.54
CA GLU A 286 -14.59 24.75 -2.11
C GLU A 286 -15.36 24.46 -3.40
N GLN A 287 -14.77 23.67 -4.31
CA GLN A 287 -15.44 23.21 -5.52
C GLN A 287 -16.72 22.44 -5.20
N MET A 288 -16.67 21.54 -4.22
CA MET A 288 -17.85 20.81 -3.75
C MET A 288 -18.90 21.74 -3.14
N ASN A 289 -18.50 22.74 -2.35
CA ASN A 289 -19.42 23.71 -1.73
C ASN A 289 -20.08 24.65 -2.75
N ARG A 290 -19.45 24.90 -3.91
CA ARG A 290 -20.03 25.73 -4.99
C ARG A 290 -21.23 25.08 -5.68
N LEU A 291 -21.38 23.75 -5.58
CA LEU A 291 -22.51 23.03 -6.19
C LEU A 291 -23.84 23.57 -5.67
N TRP A 292 -24.72 23.97 -6.61
CA TRP A 292 -25.97 24.69 -6.30
C TRP A 292 -26.86 23.92 -5.32
N TRP A 293 -26.97 22.59 -5.47
CA TRP A 293 -27.79 21.75 -4.62
C TRP A 293 -27.29 21.69 -3.17
N ARG A 294 -25.97 21.82 -2.94
CA ARG A 294 -25.39 21.89 -1.59
C ARG A 294 -25.66 23.21 -0.92
N ARG A 295 -25.61 24.30 -1.69
CA ARG A 295 -26.02 25.64 -1.23
C ARG A 295 -27.49 25.64 -0.85
N LEU A 296 -28.35 25.05 -1.67
CA LEU A 296 -29.78 24.91 -1.40
C LEU A 296 -30.03 24.13 -0.09
N MET A 297 -29.33 23.01 0.12
CA MET A 297 -29.44 22.21 1.34
C MET A 297 -28.64 22.74 2.54
N ARG A 298 -27.95 23.88 2.41
CA ARG A 298 -27.02 24.43 3.44
C ARG A 298 -26.01 23.40 3.95
N ARG A 299 -25.57 22.47 3.09
CA ARG A 299 -24.63 21.40 3.45
C ARG A 299 -23.21 21.78 3.09
N THR A 300 -22.44 22.23 4.09
CA THR A 300 -21.00 22.48 3.95
C THR A 300 -20.20 21.18 4.09
N VAL A 301 -19.10 21.08 3.34
CA VAL A 301 -18.14 19.97 3.48
C VAL A 301 -17.38 20.11 4.80
N LYS A 302 -17.40 19.04 5.61
CA LYS A 302 -16.63 18.95 6.86
C LYS A 302 -15.18 18.56 6.55
N TYR A 303 -14.23 19.32 7.08
CA TYR A 303 -12.80 19.00 6.98
C TYR A 303 -12.35 18.10 8.13
N ARG A 304 -11.32 17.30 7.87
CA ARG A 304 -10.63 16.52 8.90
C ARG A 304 -9.12 16.59 8.68
N PHE A 305 -8.38 16.63 9.77
CA PHE A 305 -6.92 16.51 9.75
C PHE A 305 -6.52 15.04 9.85
N TYR A 306 -5.64 14.62 8.96
CA TYR A 306 -4.98 13.32 9.04
C TYR A 306 -3.46 13.51 9.18
N PRO A 307 -2.79 12.66 9.98
CA PRO A 307 -1.34 12.75 10.13
C PRO A 307 -0.65 12.39 8.82
N GLN A 308 0.26 13.25 8.36
CA GLN A 308 1.03 13.03 7.16
C GLN A 308 2.51 13.32 7.42
N CYS A 309 3.41 12.44 6.99
CA CYS A 309 4.84 12.67 7.19
C CYS A 309 5.36 13.79 6.25
N ILE A 310 6.43 14.46 6.67
CA ILE A 310 7.11 15.51 5.88
C ILE A 310 7.37 15.07 4.44
N HIS A 311 7.78 13.81 4.23
CA HIS A 311 8.10 13.30 2.89
C HIS A 311 6.87 13.25 1.97
N CYS A 312 5.71 12.81 2.47
CA CYS A 312 4.47 12.80 1.68
C CYS A 312 3.91 14.21 1.51
N SER A 313 4.00 15.05 2.53
CA SER A 313 3.57 16.45 2.46
C SER A 313 4.34 17.22 1.38
N LYS A 314 5.68 17.07 1.31
CA LYS A 314 6.52 17.64 0.24
C LYS A 314 6.17 17.16 -1.17
N GLN A 315 5.50 16.01 -1.31
CA GLN A 315 5.09 15.48 -2.61
C GLN A 315 3.76 16.05 -3.10
N GLN A 316 2.98 16.68 -2.20
CA GLN A 316 1.70 17.27 -2.54
C GLN A 316 1.80 18.71 -3.08
N GLY A 317 2.95 19.37 -2.90
CA GLY A 317 3.18 20.77 -3.33
C GLY A 317 3.83 21.56 -2.21
#